data_AF-A5GSN8-F1
#
_entry.id   AF-A5GSN8-F1
#
_cell.length_a   1.000
_cell.length_b   1.000
_cell.length_c   1.000
_cell.angle_alpha   90.00
_cell.angle_beta   90.00
_cell.angle_gamma   90.00
#
_symmetry.space_group_name_H-M   'P 1'
#
loop_
_entity.id
_entity.type
_entity.pdbx_description
1 polymer ?
#
loop_
_entity_poly.entity_id
_entity_poly.type
_entity_poly.pdbx_seq_one_letter_code
_entity_poly.pdbx_strand_id
1 'polypeptide(L)'
;MMLLALLLGLCIGSFLNVVVWRLPRGESVVWPGSHCPRCGHDLPWTNNIPVLSWVLLRGQCQFCHGPISVQYPLIELLSGGLWVLLAQPGVGRFGPLDPFPNLLAGGLLLSLLLPLALIDLRTMRLPEPLCRWGVISGLALSALAGWWLGLGTELLLWHSVAAATGLLIFEGISGLGEKLLGAPALGLGDAKLAALLGAWLGLQGLAVACAVAVVLGAAFGLAGRLSGLLGPKQPFPFGPFLAVGGLLSWLACDALWALLINPGPMGF
;
A
#
# COMPACT_ATOMS: atom_id res chain seq x y z
N MET A 1 22.06 3.33 8.01
CA MET A 1 20.76 3.51 7.30
C MET A 1 19.87 2.27 7.39
N MET A 2 20.34 1.08 6.99
CA MET A 2 19.51 -0.14 6.97
C MET A 2 18.93 -0.53 8.34
N LEU A 3 19.72 -0.49 9.42
CA LEU A 3 19.22 -0.78 10.77
C LEU A 3 18.12 0.22 11.20
N LEU A 4 18.31 1.51 10.92
CA LEU A 4 17.32 2.53 11.20
C LEU A 4 16.02 2.28 10.41
N ALA A 5 16.14 1.95 9.12
CA ALA A 5 15.00 1.62 8.27
C ALA A 5 14.26 0.38 8.78
N LEU A 6 14.97 -0.66 9.22
CA LEU A 6 14.38 -1.85 9.81
C LEU A 6 13.59 -1.49 11.07
N LEU A 7 14.21 -0.79 12.03
CA LEU A 7 13.56 -0.42 13.29
C LEU A 7 12.34 0.47 13.05
N LEU A 8 12.46 1.45 12.16
CA LEU A 8 11.35 2.34 11.81
C LEU A 8 10.21 1.56 11.13
N GLY A 9 10.53 0.70 10.17
CA GLY A 9 9.57 -0.15 9.47
C GLY A 9 8.86 -1.14 10.39
N LEU A 10 9.57 -1.71 11.38
CA LEU A 10 8.96 -2.56 12.41
C LEU A 10 7.97 -1.78 13.28
N CYS A 11 8.36 -0.59 13.76
CA CYS A 11 7.48 0.28 14.56
C CYS A 11 6.24 0.72 13.76
N ILE A 12 6.43 1.11 12.50
CA ILE A 12 5.34 1.48 11.61
C ILE A 12 4.44 0.27 11.36
N GLY A 13 5.00 -0.91 11.07
CA GLY A 13 4.23 -2.14 10.90
C GLY A 13 3.36 -2.49 12.11
N SER A 14 3.88 -2.26 13.33
CA SER A 14 3.12 -2.44 14.56
C SER A 14 1.94 -1.46 14.64
N PHE A 15 2.14 -0.18 14.31
CA PHE A 15 1.06 0.79 14.20
C PHE A 15 0.04 0.43 13.09
N LEU A 16 0.50 -0.07 11.95
CA LEU A 16 -0.37 -0.47 10.84
C LEU A 16 -1.31 -1.62 11.22
N ASN A 17 -0.91 -2.53 12.13
CA ASN A 17 -1.84 -3.52 12.69
C ASN A 17 -3.04 -2.85 13.38
N VAL A 18 -2.80 -1.76 14.12
CA VAL A 18 -3.87 -0.97 14.77
C VAL A 18 -4.77 -0.33 13.70
N VAL A 19 -4.18 0.28 12.68
CA VAL A 19 -4.94 0.91 11.57
C VAL A 19 -5.83 -0.12 10.86
N VAL A 20 -5.27 -1.28 10.49
CA VAL A 20 -6.00 -2.36 9.79
C VAL A 20 -7.16 -2.90 10.64
N TRP A 21 -7.00 -2.93 11.97
CA TRP A 21 -8.05 -3.39 12.87
C TRP A 21 -9.13 -2.33 13.12
N ARG A 22 -8.74 -1.11 13.48
CA ARG A 22 -9.65 -0.08 14.02
C ARG A 22 -10.35 0.73 12.94
N LEU A 23 -9.64 1.09 11.88
CA LEU A 23 -10.16 2.02 10.86
C LEU A 23 -11.42 1.50 10.16
N PRO A 24 -11.52 0.21 9.75
CA PRO A 24 -12.75 -0.32 9.13
C PRO A 24 -13.94 -0.39 10.09
N ARG A 25 -13.68 -0.36 11.42
CA ARG A 25 -14.68 -0.39 12.48
C ARG A 25 -15.13 1.02 12.91
N GLY A 26 -14.55 2.07 12.32
CA GLY A 26 -14.79 3.45 12.74
C GLY A 26 -14.21 3.77 14.13
N GLU A 27 -13.30 2.92 14.63
CA GLU A 27 -12.65 3.12 15.92
C GLU A 27 -11.46 4.09 15.80
N SER A 28 -11.16 4.81 16.87
CA SER A 28 -10.01 5.72 16.92
C SER A 28 -8.68 4.95 16.92
N VAL A 29 -7.77 5.36 16.04
CA VAL A 29 -6.41 4.80 15.93
C VAL A 29 -5.43 5.38 16.95
N VAL A 30 -5.81 6.44 17.67
CA VAL A 30 -4.95 7.16 18.61
C VAL A 30 -5.27 6.81 20.06
N TRP A 31 -6.55 6.72 20.42
CA TRP A 31 -7.00 6.49 21.79
C TRP A 31 -8.27 5.65 21.83
N PRO A 32 -8.43 4.66 22.74
CA PRO A 32 -7.48 4.27 23.80
C PRO A 32 -6.24 3.54 23.28
N GLY A 33 -5.25 3.33 24.15
CA GLY A 33 -3.99 2.65 23.81
C GLY A 33 -4.17 1.19 23.38
N SER A 34 -3.06 0.51 23.11
CA SER A 34 -3.05 -0.93 22.79
C SER A 34 -3.53 -1.74 23.99
N HIS A 35 -4.49 -2.63 23.76
CA HIS A 35 -5.09 -3.48 24.77
C HIS A 35 -5.32 -4.89 24.22
N CYS A 36 -5.42 -5.88 25.10
CA CYS A 36 -5.75 -7.24 24.69
C CYS A 36 -7.23 -7.33 24.28
N PRO A 37 -7.56 -7.82 23.07
CA PRO A 37 -8.95 -7.91 22.62
C PRO A 37 -9.78 -8.96 23.37
N ARG A 38 -9.14 -9.86 24.14
CA ARG A 38 -9.83 -10.93 24.89
C ARG A 38 -10.12 -10.55 26.34
N CYS A 39 -9.15 -9.99 27.06
CA CYS A 39 -9.31 -9.64 28.47
C CYS A 39 -9.48 -8.13 28.73
N GLY A 40 -9.31 -7.28 27.71
CA GLY A 40 -9.46 -5.83 27.84
C GLY A 40 -8.32 -5.13 28.60
N HIS A 41 -7.32 -5.86 29.10
CA HIS A 41 -6.22 -5.27 29.86
C HIS A 41 -5.32 -4.44 28.93
N ASP A 42 -4.88 -3.28 29.42
CA ASP A 42 -3.95 -2.40 28.72
C ASP A 42 -2.57 -3.06 28.59
N LEU A 43 -1.94 -2.91 27.43
CA LEU A 43 -0.64 -3.48 27.15
C LEU A 43 0.47 -2.47 27.53
N PRO A 44 1.39 -2.84 28.44
CA PRO A 44 2.54 -1.99 28.72
C PRO A 44 3.41 -1.85 27.47
N TRP A 45 4.20 -0.78 27.39
CA TRP A 45 5.05 -0.51 26.23
C TRP A 45 6.03 -1.64 25.90
N THR A 46 6.49 -2.40 26.91
CA THR A 46 7.36 -3.59 26.76
C THR A 46 6.70 -4.73 25.98
N ASN A 47 5.38 -4.75 25.94
CA ASN A 47 4.59 -5.77 25.23
C ASN A 47 4.16 -5.28 23.84
N ASN A 48 4.52 -4.05 23.48
CA ASN A 48 4.29 -3.45 22.17
C ASN A 48 5.60 -3.32 21.38
N ILE A 49 6.69 -3.99 21.79
CA ILE A 49 7.95 -4.01 21.02
C ILE A 49 7.74 -4.94 19.82
N PRO A 50 7.78 -4.42 18.57
CA PRO A 50 7.45 -5.19 17.37
C PRO A 50 8.28 -6.46 17.27
N VAL A 51 7.64 -7.58 16.92
CA VAL A 51 8.17 -8.94 16.76
C VAL A 51 8.71 -9.55 18.06
N LEU A 52 9.56 -8.82 18.78
CA LEU A 52 10.23 -9.27 19.99
C LEU A 52 9.23 -9.61 21.10
N SER A 53 8.24 -8.74 21.37
CA SER A 53 7.23 -9.01 22.40
C SER A 53 6.45 -10.28 22.09
N TRP A 54 6.08 -10.52 20.82
CA TRP A 54 5.35 -11.73 20.42
C TRP A 54 6.20 -12.99 20.64
N VAL A 55 7.48 -12.95 20.27
CA VAL A 55 8.41 -14.09 20.45
C VAL A 55 8.64 -14.38 21.94
N LEU A 56 8.93 -13.36 22.75
CA LEU A 56 9.17 -13.51 24.19
C LEU A 56 7.93 -14.04 24.94
N LEU A 57 6.74 -13.58 24.52
CA LEU A 57 5.46 -14.04 25.05
C LEU A 57 4.98 -15.37 24.43
N ARG A 58 5.74 -15.96 23.51
CA ARG A 58 5.40 -17.20 22.78
C ARG A 58 4.02 -17.15 22.11
N GLY A 59 3.65 -15.98 21.59
CA GLY A 59 2.37 -15.75 20.96
C GLY A 59 1.16 -15.83 21.90
N GLN A 60 1.33 -15.57 23.21
CA GLN A 60 0.25 -15.59 24.19
C GLN A 60 0.19 -14.29 25.01
N CYS A 61 -1.01 -13.85 25.38
CA CYS A 61 -1.17 -12.69 26.25
C CYS A 61 -0.62 -13.00 27.66
N GLN A 62 0.19 -12.09 28.22
CA GLN A 62 0.76 -12.29 29.56
C GLN A 62 -0.27 -12.37 30.69
N PHE A 63 -1.47 -11.80 30.50
CA PHE A 63 -2.49 -11.69 31.54
C PHE A 63 -3.51 -12.83 31.48
N CYS A 64 -3.99 -13.16 30.29
CA CYS A 64 -5.06 -14.15 30.10
C CYS A 64 -4.61 -15.42 29.38
N HIS A 65 -3.34 -15.52 28.98
CA HIS A 65 -2.75 -16.62 28.20
C HIS A 65 -3.48 -16.95 26.88
N GLY A 66 -4.38 -16.08 26.44
CA GLY A 66 -5.05 -16.20 25.14
C GLY A 66 -4.06 -16.04 23.98
N PRO A 67 -4.29 -16.70 22.83
CA PRO A 67 -3.39 -16.63 21.69
C PRO A 67 -3.39 -15.23 21.06
N ILE A 68 -2.20 -14.75 20.68
CA ILE A 68 -1.97 -13.54 19.89
C ILE A 68 -1.74 -13.96 18.44
N SER A 69 -2.53 -13.39 17.52
CA SER A 69 -2.47 -13.74 16.10
C SER A 69 -1.07 -13.57 15.51
N VAL A 70 -0.62 -14.55 14.72
CA VAL A 70 0.67 -14.51 13.98
C VAL A 70 0.72 -13.40 12.92
N GLN A 71 -0.44 -12.85 12.58
CA GLN A 71 -0.55 -11.72 11.66
C GLN A 71 0.22 -10.48 12.16
N TYR A 72 0.26 -10.25 13.47
CA TYR A 72 0.94 -9.09 14.06
C TYR A 72 2.44 -9.08 13.71
N PRO A 73 3.23 -10.10 14.11
CA PRO A 73 4.65 -10.14 13.76
C PRO A 73 4.88 -10.28 12.26
N LEU A 74 3.97 -10.90 11.50
CA LEU A 74 4.11 -11.01 10.04
C LEU A 74 4.04 -9.64 9.35
N ILE A 75 3.07 -8.79 9.71
CA ILE A 75 2.94 -7.44 9.15
C ILE A 75 4.10 -6.55 9.59
N GLU A 76 4.56 -6.70 10.84
CA GLU A 76 5.73 -5.99 11.35
C GLU A 76 6.97 -6.34 10.53
N LEU A 77 7.26 -7.63 10.34
CA LEU A 77 8.40 -8.11 9.53
C LEU A 77 8.28 -7.70 8.06
N LEU A 78 7.08 -7.80 7.47
CA LEU A 78 6.85 -7.38 6.09
C LEU A 78 7.14 -5.87 5.93
N SER A 79 6.61 -5.04 6.82
CA SER A 79 6.89 -3.60 6.83
C SER A 79 8.39 -3.33 7.02
N GLY A 80 9.01 -3.94 8.03
CA GLY A 80 10.46 -3.82 8.29
C GLY A 80 11.31 -4.19 7.09
N GLY A 81 11.01 -5.31 6.42
CA GLY A 81 11.71 -5.75 5.21
C GLY A 81 11.55 -4.80 4.03
N LEU A 82 10.33 -4.28 3.80
CA LEU A 82 10.07 -3.31 2.73
C LEU A 82 10.74 -1.96 3.00
N TRP A 83 10.83 -1.52 4.26
CA TRP A 83 11.62 -0.34 4.64
C TRP A 83 13.12 -0.55 4.38
N VAL A 84 13.67 -1.73 4.68
CA VAL A 84 15.08 -2.06 4.35
C VAL A 84 15.31 -2.07 2.84
N LEU A 85 14.34 -2.55 2.05
CA LEU A 85 14.39 -2.50 0.59
C LEU A 85 14.42 -1.06 0.07
N LEU A 86 13.58 -0.18 0.62
CA LEU A 86 13.58 1.26 0.28
C LEU A 86 14.87 1.98 0.68
N ALA A 87 15.61 1.45 1.66
CA ALA A 87 16.89 1.99 2.08
C ALA A 87 18.09 1.52 1.22
N GLN A 88 17.87 0.62 0.25
CA GLN A 88 18.94 0.17 -0.64
C GLN A 88 19.35 1.28 -1.62
N PRO A 89 20.66 1.49 -1.85
CA PRO A 89 21.13 2.41 -2.89
C PRO A 89 20.63 1.99 -4.27
N GLY A 90 20.27 2.95 -5.13
CA GLY A 90 19.80 2.67 -6.49
C GLY A 90 18.35 2.17 -6.58
N VAL A 91 17.65 2.00 -5.45
CA VAL A 91 16.25 1.58 -5.43
C VAL A 91 15.33 2.79 -5.27
N GLY A 92 14.24 2.82 -6.02
CA GLY A 92 13.20 3.85 -5.88
C GLY A 92 13.37 5.07 -6.78
N ARG A 93 12.36 5.95 -6.81
CA ARG A 93 12.33 7.14 -7.69
C ARG A 93 13.44 8.16 -7.44
N PHE A 94 13.99 8.19 -6.23
CA PHE A 94 15.10 9.07 -5.86
C PHE A 94 16.45 8.35 -5.84
N GLY A 95 16.49 7.07 -6.28
CA GLY A 95 17.52 6.06 -6.03
C GLY A 95 19.00 6.40 -6.33
N PRO A 96 19.36 7.35 -7.22
CA PRO A 96 20.75 7.81 -7.37
C PRO A 96 21.07 9.11 -6.63
N LEU A 97 20.07 9.92 -6.28
CA LEU A 97 20.24 11.32 -5.90
C LEU A 97 20.37 11.51 -4.38
N ASP A 98 19.65 10.72 -3.57
CA ASP A 98 19.87 10.60 -2.12
C ASP A 98 19.02 9.46 -1.51
N PRO A 99 19.59 8.57 -0.67
CA PRO A 99 18.84 7.49 -0.03
C PRO A 99 17.76 7.97 0.96
N PHE A 100 17.94 9.16 1.54
CA PHE A 100 17.09 9.66 2.63
C PHE A 100 15.70 10.12 2.16
N PRO A 101 15.57 10.99 1.13
CA PRO A 101 14.26 11.34 0.55
C PRO A 101 13.51 10.11 0.02
N ASN A 102 14.22 9.15 -0.57
CA ASN A 102 13.63 7.89 -1.03
C ASN A 102 12.98 7.11 0.12
N LEU A 103 13.73 6.95 1.22
CA LEU A 103 13.26 6.23 2.39
C LEU A 103 12.06 6.92 3.03
N LEU A 104 12.07 8.25 3.13
CA LEU A 104 10.98 9.02 3.73
C LEU A 104 9.71 8.98 2.87
N ALA A 105 9.81 9.33 1.59
CA ALA A 105 8.66 9.37 0.70
C ALA A 105 8.13 7.96 0.40
N GLY A 106 9.02 7.03 0.06
CA GLY A 106 8.65 5.64 -0.19
C GLY A 106 8.11 4.95 1.05
N GLY A 107 8.67 5.24 2.22
CA GLY A 107 8.20 4.74 3.51
C GLY A 107 6.81 5.26 3.86
N LEU A 108 6.52 6.54 3.59
CA LEU A 108 5.18 7.10 3.78
C LEU A 108 4.17 6.49 2.80
N LEU A 109 4.52 6.37 1.50
CA LEU A 109 3.66 5.69 0.52
C LEU A 109 3.38 4.24 0.94
N LEU A 110 4.40 3.49 1.34
CA LEU A 110 4.26 2.13 1.85
C LEU A 110 3.34 2.06 3.07
N SER A 111 3.44 3.04 3.97
CA SER A 111 2.60 3.15 5.16
C SER A 111 1.13 3.44 4.83
N LEU A 112 0.84 3.93 3.63
CA LEU A 112 -0.53 4.08 3.12
C LEU A 112 -0.98 2.82 2.37
N LEU A 113 -0.13 2.26 1.50
CA LEU A 113 -0.48 1.12 0.64
C LEU A 113 -0.67 -0.18 1.41
N LEU A 114 0.21 -0.47 2.38
CA LEU A 114 0.15 -1.72 3.13
C LEU A 114 -1.17 -1.89 3.92
N PRO A 115 -1.63 -0.92 4.74
CA PRO A 115 -2.92 -1.05 5.40
C PRO A 115 -4.09 -1.03 4.41
N LEU A 116 -4.04 -0.26 3.32
CA LEU A 116 -5.10 -0.26 2.28
C LEU A 116 -5.26 -1.65 1.67
N ALA A 117 -4.16 -2.31 1.29
CA ALA A 117 -4.18 -3.67 0.77
C ALA A 117 -4.73 -4.68 1.78
N LEU A 118 -4.29 -4.60 3.04
CA LEU A 118 -4.73 -5.53 4.09
C LEU A 118 -6.19 -5.34 4.49
N ILE A 119 -6.69 -4.10 4.50
CA ILE A 119 -8.09 -3.80 4.77
C ILE A 119 -8.96 -4.28 3.60
N ASP A 120 -8.52 -4.07 2.36
CA ASP A 120 -9.26 -4.51 1.18
C ASP A 120 -9.34 -6.05 1.11
N LEU A 121 -8.24 -6.75 1.41
CA LEU A 121 -8.24 -8.21 1.51
C LEU A 121 -9.26 -8.77 2.51
N ARG A 122 -9.58 -8.01 3.56
CA ARG A 122 -10.50 -8.44 4.63
C ARG A 122 -11.94 -8.00 4.41
N THR A 123 -12.12 -6.81 3.84
CA THR A 123 -13.42 -6.13 3.87
C THR A 123 -13.93 -5.73 2.48
N MET A 124 -13.11 -5.88 1.43
CA MET A 124 -13.38 -5.42 0.06
C MET A 124 -13.81 -3.94 0.01
N ARG A 125 -13.24 -3.13 0.92
CA ARG A 125 -13.50 -1.71 1.07
C ARG A 125 -12.20 -0.98 1.31
N LEU A 126 -12.03 0.14 0.64
CA LEU A 126 -10.91 1.05 0.84
C LEU A 126 -11.38 2.25 1.68
N PRO A 127 -10.85 2.44 2.90
CA PRO A 127 -11.29 3.50 3.81
C PRO A 127 -10.96 4.88 3.24
N GLU A 128 -12.00 5.69 3.06
CA GLU A 128 -11.90 7.01 2.46
C GLU A 128 -10.90 7.97 3.15
N PRO A 129 -10.84 8.04 4.50
CA PRO A 129 -9.86 8.91 5.16
C PRO A 129 -8.42 8.60 4.71
N LEU A 130 -8.08 7.32 4.55
CA LEU A 130 -6.73 6.89 4.21
C LEU A 130 -6.39 7.21 2.75
N CYS A 131 -7.34 6.99 1.82
CA CYS A 131 -7.15 7.38 0.42
C CYS A 131 -7.01 8.91 0.28
N ARG A 132 -7.84 9.69 0.99
CA ARG A 132 -7.83 11.15 0.96
C ARG A 132 -6.51 11.72 1.48
N TRP A 133 -6.07 11.27 2.65
CA TRP A 133 -4.77 11.67 3.19
C TRP A 133 -3.61 11.20 2.33
N GLY A 134 -3.75 10.06 1.65
CA GLY A 134 -2.79 9.61 0.66
C GLY A 134 -2.66 10.57 -0.52
N VAL A 135 -3.75 11.02 -1.12
CA VAL A 135 -3.71 12.03 -2.20
C VAL A 135 -3.08 13.34 -1.69
N ILE A 136 -3.53 13.84 -0.54
CA ILE A 136 -3.05 15.12 0.03
C ILE A 136 -1.54 15.05 0.30
N SER A 137 -1.07 13.99 0.95
CA SER A 137 0.35 13.82 1.26
C SER A 137 1.21 13.65 0.00
N GLY A 138 0.71 12.94 -1.02
CA GLY A 138 1.41 12.79 -2.31
C GLY A 138 1.59 14.13 -3.03
N LEU A 139 0.52 14.93 -3.12
CA LEU A 139 0.59 16.27 -3.74
C LEU A 139 1.47 17.22 -2.92
N ALA A 140 1.37 17.21 -1.59
CA ALA A 140 2.21 18.02 -0.72
C ALA A 140 3.71 17.68 -0.90
N LEU A 141 4.05 16.39 -0.95
CA LEU A 141 5.42 15.95 -1.22
C LEU A 141 5.87 16.29 -2.65
N SER A 142 4.97 16.24 -3.63
CA SER A 142 5.27 16.64 -5.02
C SER A 142 5.59 18.12 -5.11
N ALA A 143 4.88 18.98 -4.37
CA ALA A 143 5.19 20.40 -4.27
C ALA A 143 6.54 20.66 -3.61
N LEU A 144 6.83 19.98 -2.49
CA LEU A 144 8.10 20.09 -1.77
C LEU A 144 9.27 19.58 -2.62
N ALA A 145 9.11 18.45 -3.29
CA ALA A 145 10.12 17.89 -4.19
C ALA A 145 10.34 18.79 -5.41
N GLY A 146 9.28 19.34 -5.99
CA GLY A 146 9.38 20.29 -7.11
C GLY A 146 10.16 21.54 -6.74
N TRP A 147 9.91 22.09 -5.54
CA TRP A 147 10.69 23.21 -4.99
C TRP A 147 12.16 22.82 -4.77
N TRP A 148 12.41 21.68 -4.11
CA TRP A 148 13.77 21.22 -3.78
C TRP A 148 14.63 20.91 -5.00
N LEU A 149 14.02 20.34 -6.05
CA LEU A 149 14.69 19.98 -7.31
C LEU A 149 14.77 21.15 -8.31
N GLY A 150 14.21 22.32 -7.99
CA GLY A 150 14.18 23.48 -8.89
C GLY A 150 13.21 23.33 -10.08
N LEU A 151 12.28 22.38 -10.02
CA LEU A 151 11.23 22.14 -11.03
C LEU A 151 9.98 23.04 -10.82
N GLY A 152 9.97 23.84 -9.76
CA GLY A 152 8.87 24.74 -9.44
C GLY A 152 7.55 23.99 -9.23
N THR A 153 6.48 24.46 -9.87
CA THR A 153 5.13 23.88 -9.77
C THR A 153 4.84 22.79 -10.79
N GLU A 154 5.75 22.53 -11.74
CA GLU A 154 5.50 21.58 -12.83
C GLU A 154 5.25 20.15 -12.31
N LEU A 155 6.06 19.70 -11.35
CA LEU A 155 5.91 18.36 -10.76
C LEU A 155 4.55 18.20 -10.08
N LEU A 156 4.13 19.20 -9.29
CA LEU A 156 2.81 19.23 -8.65
C LEU A 156 1.68 19.19 -9.68
N LEU A 157 1.79 19.96 -10.75
CA LEU A 157 0.79 20.00 -11.82
C LEU A 157 0.65 18.62 -12.47
N TRP A 158 1.75 17.99 -12.88
CA TRP A 158 1.72 16.67 -13.50
C TRP A 158 1.19 15.57 -12.59
N HIS A 159 1.53 15.61 -11.30
CA HIS A 159 0.98 14.66 -10.33
C HIS A 159 -0.51 14.92 -10.02
N SER A 160 -0.95 16.18 -10.05
CA SER A 160 -2.37 16.53 -9.92
C SER A 160 -3.18 16.04 -11.13
N VAL A 161 -2.65 16.23 -12.34
CA VAL A 161 -3.24 15.69 -13.57
C VAL A 161 -3.29 14.16 -13.48
N ALA A 162 -2.21 13.49 -13.09
CA ALA A 162 -2.19 12.04 -12.95
C ALA A 162 -3.20 11.52 -11.92
N ALA A 163 -3.36 12.21 -10.78
CA ALA A 163 -4.36 11.87 -9.78
C ALA A 163 -5.79 12.01 -10.32
N ALA A 164 -6.09 13.12 -11.00
CA ALA A 164 -7.39 13.35 -11.63
C ALA A 164 -7.66 12.32 -12.74
N THR A 165 -6.67 12.05 -13.60
CA THR A 165 -6.77 11.04 -14.66
C THR A 165 -7.03 9.66 -14.08
N GLY A 166 -6.31 9.26 -13.03
CA GLY A 166 -6.51 7.98 -12.36
C GLY A 166 -7.93 7.83 -11.81
N LEU A 167 -8.43 8.86 -11.12
CA LEU A 167 -9.79 8.88 -10.58
C LEU A 167 -10.85 8.76 -11.69
N LEU A 168 -10.78 9.66 -12.68
CA LEU A 168 -11.80 9.77 -13.74
C LEU A 168 -11.83 8.54 -14.64
N ILE A 169 -10.67 7.95 -14.98
CA ILE A 169 -10.62 6.75 -15.81
C ILE A 169 -11.25 5.57 -15.06
N PHE A 170 -10.90 5.37 -13.78
CA PHE A 170 -11.43 4.25 -13.00
C PHE A 170 -12.93 4.40 -12.73
N GLU A 171 -13.40 5.60 -12.39
CA GLU A 171 -14.84 5.87 -12.25
C GLU A 171 -15.57 5.70 -13.59
N GLY A 172 -14.98 6.14 -14.70
CA GLY A 172 -15.52 5.97 -16.04
C GLY A 172 -15.65 4.49 -16.44
N ILE A 173 -14.60 3.68 -16.20
CA ILE A 173 -14.61 2.23 -16.43
C ILE A 173 -15.66 1.56 -15.54
N SER A 174 -15.73 1.94 -14.26
CA SER A 174 -16.72 1.41 -13.32
C SER A 174 -18.15 1.70 -13.79
N GLY A 175 -18.45 2.94 -14.12
CA GLY A 175 -19.79 3.35 -14.54
C GLY A 175 -20.19 2.81 -15.91
N LEU A 176 -19.26 2.69 -16.85
CA LEU A 176 -19.51 2.05 -18.14
C LEU A 176 -19.71 0.54 -17.97
N GLY A 177 -18.86 -0.11 -17.17
CA GLY A 177 -18.97 -1.53 -16.87
C GLY A 177 -20.29 -1.87 -16.18
N GLU A 178 -20.74 -1.05 -15.24
CA GLU A 178 -22.04 -1.21 -14.57
C GLU A 178 -23.21 -1.12 -15.56
N LYS A 179 -23.18 -0.14 -16.48
CA LYS A 179 -24.21 -0.01 -17.53
C LYS A 179 -24.23 -1.20 -18.49
N LEU A 180 -23.08 -1.73 -18.87
CA LEU A 180 -22.96 -2.82 -19.85
C LEU A 180 -23.24 -4.20 -19.23
N LEU A 181 -22.81 -4.43 -17.99
CA LEU A 181 -22.87 -5.74 -17.32
C LEU A 181 -24.07 -5.87 -16.37
N GLY A 182 -24.76 -4.77 -16.08
CA GLY A 182 -25.85 -4.72 -15.10
C GLY A 182 -25.41 -5.00 -13.66
N ALA A 183 -24.10 -4.95 -13.40
CA ALA A 183 -23.49 -5.25 -12.11
C ALA A 183 -22.24 -4.39 -11.91
N PRO A 184 -21.89 -4.02 -10.66
CA PRO A 184 -20.72 -3.21 -10.36
C PRO A 184 -19.45 -3.90 -10.86
N ALA A 185 -18.79 -3.28 -11.85
CA ALA A 185 -17.63 -3.85 -12.53
C ALA A 185 -16.30 -3.59 -11.81
N LEU A 186 -16.18 -2.44 -11.15
CA LEU A 186 -15.00 -2.03 -10.39
C LEU A 186 -15.43 -1.37 -9.07
N GLY A 187 -14.61 -1.45 -8.03
CA GLY A 187 -14.90 -0.77 -6.77
C GLY A 187 -14.64 0.73 -6.86
N LEU A 188 -15.56 1.56 -6.38
CA LEU A 188 -15.30 3.01 -6.24
C LEU A 188 -14.09 3.30 -5.32
N GLY A 189 -13.73 2.36 -4.44
CA GLY A 189 -12.49 2.43 -3.67
C GLY A 189 -11.24 2.39 -4.56
N ASP A 190 -11.24 1.58 -5.61
CA ASP A 190 -10.09 1.40 -6.51
C ASP A 190 -9.79 2.69 -7.27
N ALA A 191 -10.81 3.46 -7.64
CA ALA A 191 -10.65 4.77 -8.26
C ALA A 191 -9.95 5.77 -7.32
N LYS A 192 -10.31 5.76 -6.03
CA LYS A 192 -9.65 6.60 -5.00
C LYS A 192 -8.19 6.18 -4.79
N LEU A 193 -7.91 4.88 -4.84
CA LEU A 193 -6.54 4.37 -4.77
C LEU A 193 -5.73 4.72 -6.03
N ALA A 194 -6.34 4.67 -7.23
CA ALA A 194 -5.71 5.12 -8.46
C ALA A 194 -5.36 6.62 -8.40
N ALA A 195 -6.25 7.45 -7.83
CA ALA A 195 -5.97 8.87 -7.60
C ALA A 195 -4.79 9.09 -6.65
N LEU A 196 -4.75 8.33 -5.55
CA LEU A 196 -3.60 8.31 -4.64
C LEU A 196 -2.33 7.95 -5.39
N LEU A 197 -2.31 6.84 -6.12
CA LEU A 197 -1.14 6.41 -6.89
C LEU A 197 -0.71 7.46 -7.92
N GLY A 198 -1.65 8.12 -8.61
CA GLY A 198 -1.35 9.22 -9.52
C GLY A 198 -0.67 10.41 -8.83
N ALA A 199 -1.13 10.79 -7.64
CA ALA A 199 -0.54 11.89 -6.85
C ALA A 199 0.90 11.62 -6.40
N TRP A 200 1.29 10.34 -6.28
CA TRP A 200 2.61 9.91 -5.82
C TRP A 200 3.57 9.53 -6.95
N LEU A 201 3.04 8.92 -8.01
CA LEU A 201 3.84 8.25 -9.04
C LEU A 201 3.81 8.98 -10.38
N GLY A 202 2.97 10.00 -10.54
CA GLY A 202 2.71 10.64 -11.82
C GLY A 202 2.06 9.68 -12.83
N LEU A 203 1.92 10.13 -14.08
CA LEU A 203 1.14 9.40 -15.08
C LEU A 203 1.83 8.10 -15.53
N GLN A 204 3.13 8.15 -15.78
CA GLN A 204 3.93 6.97 -16.15
C GLN A 204 3.89 5.92 -15.04
N GLY A 205 4.12 6.35 -13.79
CA GLY A 205 4.13 5.44 -12.66
C GLY A 205 2.76 4.85 -12.34
N LEU A 206 1.68 5.62 -12.51
CA LEU A 206 0.31 5.12 -12.42
C LEU A 206 0.03 4.07 -13.50
N ALA A 207 0.46 4.30 -14.75
CA ALA A 207 0.29 3.36 -15.83
C ALA A 207 1.01 2.03 -15.57
N VAL A 208 2.27 2.07 -15.10
CA VAL A 208 3.00 0.87 -14.65
C VAL A 208 2.25 0.14 -13.54
N ALA A 209 1.77 0.88 -12.53
CA ALA A 209 1.05 0.29 -11.40
C ALA A 209 -0.24 -0.42 -11.85
N CYS A 210 -1.02 0.21 -12.73
CA CYS A 210 -2.21 -0.38 -13.31
C CYS A 210 -1.90 -1.62 -14.16
N ALA A 211 -0.86 -1.57 -15.00
CA ALA A 211 -0.47 -2.71 -15.83
C ALA A 211 -0.08 -3.93 -14.98
N VAL A 212 0.75 -3.73 -13.96
CA VAL A 212 1.13 -4.77 -13.01
C VAL A 212 -0.10 -5.30 -12.26
N ALA A 213 -0.98 -4.41 -11.79
CA ALA A 213 -2.18 -4.80 -11.08
C ALA A 213 -3.12 -5.67 -11.93
N VAL A 214 -3.30 -5.31 -13.21
CA VAL A 214 -4.12 -6.08 -14.16
C VAL A 214 -3.50 -7.46 -14.40
N VAL A 215 -2.19 -7.55 -14.63
CA VAL A 215 -1.51 -8.84 -14.84
C VAL A 215 -1.63 -9.74 -13.61
N LEU A 216 -1.32 -9.22 -12.42
CA LEU A 216 -1.39 -10.00 -11.17
C LEU A 216 -2.82 -10.38 -10.82
N GLY A 217 -3.77 -9.45 -10.96
CA GLY A 217 -5.19 -9.71 -10.70
C GLY A 217 -5.80 -10.71 -11.68
N ALA A 218 -5.43 -10.65 -12.97
CA ALA A 218 -5.84 -11.63 -13.96
C ALA A 218 -5.26 -13.02 -13.67
N ALA A 219 -3.96 -13.10 -13.34
CA ALA A 219 -3.31 -14.35 -12.97
C ALA A 219 -3.96 -14.97 -11.71
N PHE A 220 -4.19 -14.17 -10.67
CA PHE A 220 -4.85 -14.61 -9.45
C PHE A 220 -6.29 -15.06 -9.69
N GLY A 221 -7.08 -14.26 -10.43
CA GLY A 221 -8.46 -14.58 -10.76
C GLY A 221 -8.59 -15.84 -11.62
N LEU A 222 -7.69 -16.03 -12.59
CA LEU A 222 -7.65 -17.24 -13.41
C LEU A 222 -7.27 -18.47 -12.57
N ALA A 223 -6.20 -18.38 -11.77
CA ALA A 223 -5.76 -19.48 -10.90
C ALA A 223 -6.84 -19.86 -9.87
N GLY A 224 -7.52 -18.86 -9.27
CA GLY A 224 -8.62 -19.09 -8.34
C GLY A 224 -9.83 -19.77 -8.99
N ARG A 225 -10.13 -19.44 -10.25
CA ARG A 225 -11.19 -20.12 -11.03
C ARG A 225 -10.81 -21.55 -11.40
N LEU A 226 -9.58 -21.77 -11.86
CA LEU A 226 -9.09 -23.09 -12.25
C LEU A 226 -8.96 -24.05 -11.07
N SER A 227 -8.61 -23.54 -9.88
CA SER A 227 -8.53 -24.32 -8.64
C SER A 227 -9.90 -24.58 -7.98
N GLY A 228 -10.98 -23.99 -8.49
CA GLY A 228 -12.32 -24.08 -7.91
C GLY A 228 -12.50 -23.29 -6.61
N LEU A 229 -11.50 -22.50 -6.20
CA LEU A 229 -11.56 -21.66 -5.00
C LEU A 229 -12.40 -20.39 -5.20
N LEU A 230 -12.55 -19.93 -6.44
CA LEU A 230 -13.40 -18.80 -6.82
C LEU A 230 -14.54 -19.25 -7.73
N GLY A 231 -15.77 -18.95 -7.30
CA GLY A 231 -16.96 -19.19 -8.10
C GLY A 231 -17.04 -18.30 -9.34
N PRO A 232 -17.86 -18.68 -10.34
CA PRO A 232 -18.11 -17.84 -11.50
C PRO A 232 -18.70 -16.49 -11.06
N LYS A 233 -18.13 -15.39 -11.57
CA LYS A 233 -18.50 -14.00 -11.24
C LYS A 233 -18.36 -13.62 -9.75
N GLN A 234 -17.68 -14.43 -8.93
CA GLN A 234 -17.39 -14.05 -7.55
C GLN A 234 -16.39 -12.87 -7.55
N PRO A 235 -16.70 -11.75 -6.88
CA PRO A 235 -15.79 -10.63 -6.78
C PRO A 235 -14.61 -10.98 -5.86
N PHE A 236 -13.47 -10.36 -6.13
CA PHE A 236 -12.29 -10.40 -5.27
C PHE A 236 -11.71 -8.98 -5.15
N PRO A 237 -10.99 -8.67 -4.06
CA PRO A 237 -10.43 -7.34 -3.82
C PRO A 237 -9.32 -7.03 -4.85
N PHE A 238 -9.47 -5.94 -5.61
CA PHE A 238 -8.49 -5.50 -6.61
C PHE A 238 -7.42 -4.56 -6.01
N GLY A 239 -7.74 -3.86 -4.92
CA GLY A 239 -6.86 -2.92 -4.23
C GLY A 239 -5.48 -3.47 -3.86
N PRO A 240 -5.31 -4.74 -3.43
CA PRO A 240 -4.00 -5.31 -3.12
C PRO A 240 -3.09 -5.37 -4.34
N PHE A 241 -3.64 -5.67 -5.53
CA PHE A 241 -2.85 -5.73 -6.76
C PHE A 241 -2.43 -4.32 -7.19
N LEU A 242 -3.31 -3.32 -7.03
CA LEU A 242 -2.95 -1.91 -7.23
C LEU A 242 -1.87 -1.44 -6.25
N ALA A 243 -1.95 -1.84 -4.98
CA ALA A 243 -0.95 -1.51 -3.98
C ALA A 243 0.42 -2.13 -4.31
N VAL A 244 0.44 -3.40 -4.73
CA VAL A 244 1.66 -4.06 -5.20
C VAL A 244 2.21 -3.37 -6.45
N GLY A 245 1.35 -3.06 -7.43
CA GLY A 245 1.74 -2.32 -8.63
C GLY A 245 2.30 -0.93 -8.30
N GLY A 246 1.71 -0.23 -7.33
CA GLY A 246 2.16 1.06 -6.85
C GLY A 246 3.54 0.99 -6.18
N LEU A 247 3.76 -0.02 -5.33
CA LEU A 247 5.05 -0.26 -4.71
C LEU A 247 6.12 -0.64 -5.74
N LEU A 248 5.82 -1.54 -6.67
CA LEU A 248 6.76 -1.93 -7.74
C LEU A 248 7.07 -0.76 -8.68
N SER A 249 6.07 0.05 -9.01
CA SER A 249 6.27 1.31 -9.75
C SER A 249 7.14 2.29 -8.97
N TRP A 250 6.99 2.41 -7.65
CA TRP A 250 7.91 3.21 -6.85
C TRP A 250 9.34 2.69 -6.94
N LEU A 251 9.54 1.39 -6.80
CA LEU A 251 10.85 0.74 -6.70
C LEU A 251 11.61 0.69 -8.04
N ALA A 252 10.91 0.46 -9.15
CA ALA A 252 11.52 0.11 -10.43
C ALA A 252 10.72 0.61 -11.66
N CYS A 253 10.13 1.81 -11.59
CA CYS A 253 9.27 2.35 -12.66
C CYS A 253 9.89 2.23 -14.06
N ASP A 254 11.13 2.69 -14.24
CA ASP A 254 11.74 2.80 -15.57
C ASP A 254 12.05 1.44 -16.18
N ALA A 255 12.53 0.50 -15.37
CA ALA A 255 12.77 -0.87 -15.82
C ALA A 255 11.47 -1.57 -16.25
N LEU A 256 10.40 -1.40 -15.47
CA LEU A 256 9.08 -1.96 -15.79
C LEU A 256 8.46 -1.27 -17.00
N TRP A 257 8.61 0.04 -17.12
CA TRP A 257 8.12 0.82 -18.26
C TRP A 257 8.82 0.41 -19.56
N ALA A 258 10.14 0.24 -19.53
CA ALA A 258 10.92 -0.24 -20.66
C ALA A 258 10.43 -1.63 -21.10
N LEU A 259 10.21 -2.55 -20.15
CA LEU A 259 9.68 -3.88 -20.42
C LEU A 259 8.27 -3.83 -21.07
N LEU A 260 7.43 -2.88 -20.66
CA LEU A 260 6.06 -2.74 -21.17
C LEU A 260 5.99 -2.13 -22.59
N ILE A 261 6.83 -1.14 -22.89
CA ILE A 261 6.75 -0.39 -24.16
C ILE A 261 7.71 -0.91 -25.22
N ASN A 262 8.87 -1.40 -24.82
CA ASN A 262 9.88 -1.93 -25.74
C ASN A 262 10.47 -3.23 -25.20
N PRO A 263 9.72 -4.35 -25.28
CA PRO A 263 10.25 -5.67 -25.00
C PRO A 263 11.21 -6.05 -26.13
N GLY A 264 12.42 -5.49 -26.11
CA GLY A 264 13.50 -5.93 -27.01
C GLY A 264 13.73 -7.45 -26.86
N PRO A 265 14.36 -8.10 -27.85
CA PRO A 265 14.66 -9.53 -27.72
C PRO A 265 15.54 -9.71 -26.48
N MET A 266 15.05 -10.49 -25.50
CA MET A 266 15.81 -10.79 -24.29
C MET A 266 17.14 -11.43 -24.71
N GLY A 267 18.22 -10.66 -24.62
CA GLY A 267 19.57 -11.16 -24.86
C GLY A 267 19.92 -12.13 -23.74
N PHE A 268 19.83 -13.42 -24.03
CA PHE A 268 20.56 -14.47 -23.33
C PHE A 268 22.02 -14.47 -23.77
#